data_AF-A0A0B6RVL3-F1
#
_entry.id   AF-A0A0B6RVL3-F1
#
_cell.length_a   1.000
_cell.length_b   1.000
_cell.length_c   1.000
_cell.angle_alpha   90.00
_cell.angle_beta   90.00
_cell.angle_gamma   90.00
#
_symmetry.space_group_name_H-M   'P 1'
#
loop_
_entity.id
_entity.type
_entity.pdbx_description
1 polymer ?
#
loop_
_entity_poly.entity_id
_entity_poly.type
_entity_poly.pdbx_seq_one_letter_code
_entity_poly.pdbx_strand_id
1 'polypeptide(L)'
;MRPLTMLVEVPTGGVIRPRRFGKRHLIDERTKSIETRVFAVRRLLGGGSGTAQHVEVEAYIPERHRAGLSTCDPRWVAPGVLRTKAYLHSNYRTIERFFASGLSEWLDPERVANR
;
A
#
# COMPACT_ATOMS: atom_id res chain seq x y z
N MET A 1 -21.43 5.15 0.17
CA MET A 1 -20.43 4.48 -0.69
C MET A 1 -19.86 3.33 0.13
N ARG A 2 -19.67 2.12 -0.41
CA ARG A 2 -19.10 1.02 0.39
C ARG A 2 -17.62 1.33 0.69
N PRO A 3 -17.12 1.03 1.91
CA PRO A 3 -15.71 1.20 2.23
C PRO A 3 -14.87 0.37 1.24
N LEU A 4 -13.77 0.95 0.77
CA LEU A 4 -12.89 0.28 -0.18
C LEU A 4 -12.06 -0.77 0.57
N THR A 5 -12.33 -2.04 0.35
CA THR A 5 -11.53 -3.14 0.90
C THR A 5 -10.56 -3.66 -0.15
N MET A 6 -9.29 -3.78 0.22
CA MET A 6 -8.23 -4.26 -0.68
C MET A 6 -7.28 -5.19 0.08
N LEU A 7 -6.66 -6.11 -0.67
CA LEU A 7 -5.51 -6.86 -0.21
C LEU A 7 -4.27 -5.97 -0.33
N VAL A 8 -3.68 -5.60 0.81
CA VAL A 8 -2.53 -4.69 0.90
C VAL A 8 -1.32 -5.40 1.49
N GLU A 9 -0.14 -5.05 1.01
CA GLU A 9 1.10 -5.53 1.62
C GLU A 9 1.38 -4.76 2.90
N VAL A 10 1.71 -5.45 3.98
CA VAL A 10 2.08 -4.83 5.25
C VAL A 10 3.44 -5.37 5.67
N PRO A 11 4.41 -4.50 5.98
CA PRO A 11 5.68 -4.95 6.49
C PRO A 11 5.52 -5.73 7.79
N THR A 12 6.35 -6.76 7.98
CA THR A 12 6.35 -7.56 9.20
C THR A 12 7.50 -7.19 10.13
N GLY A 13 8.20 -6.07 9.88
CA GLY A 13 9.38 -5.67 10.67
C GLY A 13 10.58 -6.60 10.54
N GLY A 14 10.61 -7.45 9.52
CA GLY A 14 11.64 -8.45 9.33
C GLY A 14 12.97 -7.87 8.82
N VAL A 15 14.01 -8.71 8.83
CA VAL A 15 15.34 -8.39 8.32
C VAL A 15 15.27 -7.83 6.90
N ILE A 16 15.73 -6.60 6.71
CA ILE A 16 16.05 -6.03 5.41
C ILE A 16 17.14 -6.91 4.78
N ARG A 17 16.78 -7.67 3.75
CA ARG A 17 17.77 -8.49 3.04
C ARG A 17 18.33 -7.66 1.88
N PRO A 18 19.65 -7.36 1.88
CA PRO A 18 20.28 -6.79 0.71
C PRO A 18 20.27 -7.85 -0.40
N ARG A 19 19.47 -7.63 -1.44
CA ARG A 19 19.48 -8.44 -2.66
C ARG A 19 20.34 -7.75 -3.71
N ARG A 20 21.21 -8.50 -4.37
CA ARG A 20 22.04 -7.96 -5.45
C ARG A 20 21.27 -8.06 -6.78
N PHE A 21 21.07 -6.94 -7.46
CA PHE A 21 20.57 -6.89 -8.84
C PHE A 21 21.58 -6.14 -9.70
N GLY A 22 22.47 -6.89 -10.36
CA GLY A 22 23.64 -6.31 -11.02
C GLY A 22 24.53 -5.56 -10.02
N LYS A 23 24.81 -4.27 -10.29
CA LYS A 23 25.58 -3.39 -9.40
C LYS A 23 24.75 -2.73 -8.28
N ARG A 24 23.43 -2.95 -8.23
CA ARG A 24 22.54 -2.33 -7.24
C ARG A 24 22.25 -3.24 -6.06
N HIS A 25 22.21 -2.66 -4.87
CA HIS A 25 21.65 -3.28 -3.67
C HIS A 25 20.16 -2.94 -3.59
N LEU A 26 19.31 -3.96 -3.64
CA LEU A 26 17.89 -3.84 -3.32
C LEU A 26 17.72 -4.16 -1.83
N ILE A 27 16.91 -3.37 -1.14
CA ILE A 27 16.42 -3.69 0.20
C ILE A 27 15.07 -4.38 0.01
N ASP A 28 15.00 -5.66 0.37
CA ASP A 28 13.73 -6.39 0.41
C ASP A 28 13.24 -6.47 1.84
N GLU A 29 12.09 -5.85 2.11
CA GLU A 29 11.42 -5.88 3.40
C GLU A 29 10.39 -7.01 3.38
N ARG A 30 10.40 -7.87 4.40
CA ARG A 30 9.42 -8.95 4.47
C ARG A 30 8.02 -8.36 4.67
N THR A 31 7.12 -8.66 3.74
CA THR A 31 5.72 -8.25 3.81
C THR A 31 4.79 -9.44 3.98
N LYS A 32 3.56 -9.16 4.41
CA LYS A 32 2.41 -10.08 4.39
C LYS A 32 1.23 -9.34 3.77
N SER A 33 0.43 -10.05 2.99
CA SER A 33 -0.81 -9.50 2.44
C SER A 33 -1.93 -9.60 3.48
N ILE A 34 -2.64 -8.49 3.73
CA ILE A 34 -3.84 -8.49 4.57
C ILE A 34 -5.00 -7.83 3.84
N GLU A 35 -6.20 -8.35 4.02
CA GLU A 35 -7.41 -7.69 3.54
C GLU A 35 -7.85 -6.65 4.57
N THR A 36 -7.92 -5.38 4.15
CA THR A 36 -8.27 -4.29 5.04
C THR A 36 -8.90 -3.11 4.31
N ARG A 37 -9.41 -2.16 5.10
CA ARG A 37 -9.99 -0.93 4.61
C ARG A 37 -8.90 0.03 4.10
N VAL A 38 -9.15 0.61 2.94
CA VAL A 38 -8.29 1.59 2.26
C VAL A 38 -9.02 2.92 2.17
N PHE A 39 -8.34 4.00 2.54
CA PHE A 39 -8.89 5.36 2.55
C PHE A 39 -8.39 6.22 1.39
N ALA A 40 -7.28 5.85 0.76
CA ALA A 40 -6.85 6.46 -0.48
C ALA A 40 -6.07 5.48 -1.35
N VAL A 41 -6.16 5.71 -2.65
CA VAL A 41 -5.38 5.02 -3.68
C VAL A 41 -4.71 6.07 -4.55
N ARG A 42 -3.39 5.96 -4.75
CA ARG A 42 -2.57 6.88 -5.55
C ARG A 42 -1.78 6.13 -6.60
N ARG A 43 -1.67 6.73 -7.78
CA ARG A 43 -0.75 6.23 -8.81
C ARG A 43 0.68 6.50 -8.38
N LEU A 44 1.54 5.49 -8.55
CA LEU A 44 2.97 5.69 -8.46
C LEU A 44 3.48 6.27 -9.77
N LEU A 45 3.93 7.52 -9.71
CA LEU A 45 4.62 8.20 -10.81
C LEU A 45 6.04 7.61 -10.91
N GLY A 46 6.21 6.43 -11.54
CA GLY A 46 7.55 5.87 -11.74
C GLY A 46 7.71 4.36 -11.96
N GLY A 47 6.62 3.59 -12.18
CA GLY A 47 6.73 2.17 -12.49
C GLY A 47 7.25 1.94 -13.92
N GLY A 48 8.55 1.72 -14.07
CA GLY A 48 9.11 1.26 -15.35
C GLY A 48 8.47 -0.04 -15.82
N SER A 49 8.37 -0.21 -17.14
CA SER A 49 7.91 -1.43 -17.80
C SER A 49 8.59 -2.67 -17.19
N GLY A 50 7.80 -3.68 -16.80
CA GLY A 50 8.30 -4.95 -16.26
C GLY A 50 8.28 -5.12 -14.74
N THR A 51 7.83 -4.13 -13.95
CA THR A 51 7.54 -4.31 -12.52
C THR A 51 6.07 -4.67 -12.28
N ALA A 52 5.78 -5.47 -11.26
CA ALA A 52 4.40 -5.74 -10.86
C ALA A 52 3.68 -4.42 -10.60
N GLN A 53 2.65 -4.12 -11.39
CA GLN A 53 1.87 -2.90 -11.25
C GLN A 53 1.27 -2.85 -9.85
N HIS A 54 1.57 -1.78 -9.13
CA HIS A 54 1.04 -1.52 -7.81
C HIS A 54 0.68 -0.05 -7.70
N VAL A 55 -0.25 0.22 -6.79
CA VAL A 55 -0.65 1.55 -6.38
C VAL A 55 -0.23 1.78 -4.94
N GLU A 56 0.06 3.03 -4.61
CA GLU A 56 0.24 3.41 -3.22
C GLU A 56 -1.15 3.57 -2.58
N VAL A 57 -1.33 3.02 -1.40
CA VAL A 57 -2.59 3.08 -0.66
C VAL A 57 -2.35 3.58 0.75
N GLU A 58 -3.38 4.17 1.32
CA GLU A 58 -3.44 4.41 2.77
C GLU A 58 -4.44 3.45 3.38
N ALA A 59 -3.93 2.50 4.15
CA ALA A 59 -4.68 1.35 4.62
C ALA A 59 -4.73 1.32 6.15
N TYR A 60 -5.90 0.98 6.69
CA TYR A 60 -6.03 0.68 8.11
C TYR A 60 -5.28 -0.61 8.44
N ILE A 61 -4.38 -0.59 9.41
CA ILE A 61 -3.67 -1.78 9.89
C ILE A 61 -4.24 -2.14 11.26
N PRO A 62 -4.98 -3.27 11.38
CA PRO A 62 -5.46 -3.73 12.68
C PRO A 62 -4.30 -4.01 13.63
N GLU A 63 -4.49 -3.78 14.93
CA GLU A 63 -3.43 -3.90 15.95
C GLU A 63 -2.69 -5.23 15.92
N ARG A 64 -3.41 -6.35 15.78
CA ARG A 64 -2.82 -7.70 15.62
C ARG A 64 -1.82 -7.83 14.48
N HIS A 65 -1.91 -6.97 13.46
CA HIS A 65 -1.01 -6.97 12.31
C HIS A 65 0.15 -5.98 12.43
N ARG A 66 0.16 -5.12 13.46
CA ARG A 66 1.20 -4.10 13.70
C ARG A 66 2.47 -4.64 14.35
N ALA A 67 2.48 -5.89 14.81
CA ALA A 67 3.66 -6.52 15.38
C ALA A 67 4.85 -6.42 14.39
N GLY A 68 5.97 -5.87 14.86
CA GLY A 68 7.18 -5.62 14.06
C GLY A 68 7.22 -4.26 13.35
N LEU A 69 6.12 -3.52 13.29
CA LEU A 69 6.13 -2.16 12.76
C LEU A 69 6.58 -1.17 13.85
N SER A 70 7.58 -0.35 13.54
CA SER A 70 7.96 0.76 14.41
C SER A 70 6.80 1.77 14.49
N THR A 71 6.50 2.26 15.69
CA THR A 71 5.52 3.34 15.89
C THR A 71 5.99 4.67 15.29
N CYS A 72 7.31 4.81 15.11
CA CYS A 72 7.93 6.00 14.49
C CYS A 72 8.19 5.80 12.99
N ASP A 73 7.65 4.74 12.37
CA ASP A 73 7.79 4.55 10.92
C ASP A 73 7.13 5.73 10.17
N PRO A 74 7.85 6.45 9.30
CA PRO A 74 7.31 7.62 8.59
C PRO A 74 6.18 7.28 7.63
N ARG A 75 5.94 5.98 7.35
CA ARG A 75 4.80 5.52 6.55
C ARG A 75 3.47 5.60 7.33
N TRP A 76 3.48 5.77 8.65
CA TRP A 76 2.26 6.07 9.40
C TRP A 76 1.78 7.49 9.09
N VAL A 77 0.61 7.58 8.46
CA VAL A 77 0.01 8.86 8.03
C VAL A 77 -1.07 9.35 9.00
N ALA A 78 -1.60 8.43 9.81
CA ALA A 78 -2.53 8.68 10.91
C ALA A 78 -2.48 7.49 11.89
N PRO A 79 -3.04 7.60 13.10
CA PRO A 79 -3.13 6.48 14.03
C PRO A 79 -3.78 5.25 13.39
N GLY A 80 -3.01 4.16 13.27
CA GLY A 80 -3.47 2.91 12.66
C GLY A 80 -3.61 2.93 11.15
N VAL A 81 -3.25 4.01 10.45
CA VAL A 81 -3.28 4.10 8.98
C VAL A 81 -1.86 4.15 8.44
N LEU A 82 -1.49 3.13 7.68
CA LEU A 82 -0.18 2.99 7.07
C LEU A 82 -0.26 3.25 5.57
N ARG A 83 0.66 4.06 5.07
CA ARG A 83 0.92 4.21 3.64
C ARG A 83 1.71 2.99 3.15
N THR A 84 1.09 2.20 2.28
CA THR A 84 1.67 0.95 1.79
C THR A 84 1.25 0.64 0.35
N LYS A 85 1.51 -0.56 -0.15
CA LYS A 85 1.29 -0.97 -1.53
C LYS A 85 0.12 -1.93 -1.64
N ALA A 86 -0.67 -1.76 -2.69
CA ALA A 86 -1.62 -2.76 -3.16
C ALA A 86 -1.27 -3.16 -4.59
N TYR A 87 -1.14 -4.45 -4.83
CA TYR A 87 -0.80 -4.96 -6.16
C TYR A 87 -2.03 -5.14 -7.04
N LEU A 88 -1.87 -4.84 -8.34
CA LEU A 88 -2.91 -5.01 -9.36
C LEU A 88 -3.39 -6.45 -9.44
N HIS A 89 -2.48 -7.44 -9.46
CA HIS A 89 -2.86 -8.84 -9.63
C HIS A 89 -3.79 -9.35 -8.51
N SER A 90 -3.63 -8.83 -7.28
CA SER A 90 -4.46 -9.20 -6.13
C SER A 90 -5.76 -8.40 -6.03
N ASN A 91 -5.84 -7.24 -6.68
CA ASN A 91 -6.96 -6.30 -6.55
C ASN A 91 -7.50 -5.83 -7.91
N TYR A 92 -7.43 -6.70 -8.92
CA TYR A 92 -7.66 -6.33 -10.33
C TYR A 92 -8.95 -5.54 -10.52
N ARG A 93 -10.08 -6.06 -10.01
CA ARG A 93 -11.41 -5.44 -10.18
C ARG A 93 -11.51 -4.02 -9.61
N THR A 94 -10.76 -3.74 -8.55
CA THR A 94 -10.78 -2.44 -7.86
C THR A 94 -9.81 -1.47 -8.52
N ILE A 95 -8.58 -1.92 -8.76
CA ILE A 95 -7.49 -1.10 -9.29
C ILE A 95 -7.67 -0.83 -10.79
N GLU A 96 -8.23 -1.76 -11.57
CA GLU A 96 -8.55 -1.54 -12.99
C GLU A 96 -9.47 -0.34 -13.17
N ARG A 97 -10.53 -0.24 -12.35
CA ARG A 97 -11.45 0.91 -12.37
C ARG A 97 -10.73 2.22 -12.02
N PHE A 98 -9.79 2.18 -11.07
CA PHE A 98 -8.95 3.33 -10.73
C PHE A 98 -8.06 3.75 -11.91
N PHE A 99 -7.40 2.80 -12.57
CA PHE A 99 -6.59 3.09 -13.76
C PHE A 99 -7.43 3.60 -14.93
N ALA A 100 -8.60 3.02 -15.16
CA ALA A 100 -9.53 3.43 -16.20
C ALA A 100 -10.07 4.85 -15.97
N SER A 101 -10.22 5.28 -14.72
CA SER A 101 -10.71 6.63 -14.39
C SER A 101 -9.77 7.77 -14.80
N GLY A 102 -8.51 7.48 -15.11
CA GLY A 102 -7.50 8.51 -15.41
C GLY A 102 -7.05 9.34 -14.19
N LEU A 103 -7.70 9.20 -13.03
CA LEU A 103 -7.40 9.97 -11.83
C LEU A 103 -6.05 9.56 -11.20
N SER A 104 -5.32 10.56 -10.69
CA SER A 104 -4.06 10.35 -9.96
C SER A 104 -4.28 9.86 -8.53
N GLU A 105 -5.44 10.19 -7.95
CA GLU A 105 -5.81 9.84 -6.58
C GLU A 105 -7.32 9.53 -6.48
N TRP A 106 -7.66 8.48 -5.73
CA TRP A 106 -9.02 8.19 -5.26
C TRP A 106 -9.03 8.29 -3.75
N LEU A 107 -9.96 9.08 -3.20
CA LEU A 107 -10.14 9.26 -1.77
C LEU A 107 -11.47 8.62 -1.32
N ASP A 108 -11.46 7.93 -0.19
CA ASP A 108 -12.69 7.57 0.50
C ASP A 108 -13.35 8.86 1.02
N PRO A 109 -14.62 9.15 0.70
CA PRO A 109 -15.31 10.35 1.18
C PRO A 109 -15.32 10.48 2.71
N GLU A 110 -15.31 9.38 3.48
CA GLU A 110 -15.21 9.44 4.95
C GLU A 110 -13.87 10.01 5.44
N ARG A 111 -12.83 9.95 4.61
CA ARG A 111 -11.55 10.60 4.89
C ARG A 111 -11.60 12.10 4.65
N VAL A 112 -12.37 12.55 3.67
CA VAL A 112 -12.51 13.98 3.33
C VAL A 112 -13.26 14.72 4.43
N ALA A 113 -14.17 14.04 5.15
CA ALA A 113 -14.96 14.61 6.25
C ALA A 113 -14.16 14.84 7.56
N ASN A 114 -12.99 14.23 7.71
CA ASN A 114 -12.17 14.28 8.93
C ASN A 114 -10.87 15.10 8.76
N ARG A 115 -10.85 16.01 7.79
CA ARG A 115 -9.69 16.88 7.48
C ARG A 115 -10.00 18.32 7.85
#